data_AF-A0A522PRQ7-F1
#
_entry.id   AF-A0A522PRQ7-F1
#
_cell.length_a   1.000
_cell.length_b   1.000
_cell.length_c   1.000
_cell.angle_alpha   90.00
_cell.angle_beta   90.00
_cell.angle_gamma   90.00
#
_symmetry.space_group_name_H-M   'P 1'
#
loop_
_entity.id
_entity.type
_entity.pdbx_description
1 polymer ?
#
loop_
_entity_poly.entity_id
_entity_poly.type
_entity_poly.pdbx_seq_one_letter_code
_entity_poly.pdbx_strand_id
1 'polypeptide(L)'
;MQFGCNVSPSQGAITAGVGVIAQEANMALGEVSLPHGAPGTHPRRDSLVPLSKLPSINEIDAILLPVVRARRKEVHEAIETILKGWPGRKRGELWARIRQLRKEGRRSGPHRAVWTDEDLEILRTYYAQGRAGARRAVRELLARDPNKSARSICDKARKLGISTTTGKAKAWLPEELGDLLWNAGEKPARSIARKLGRSAKAVFQMLSSHGATARVRAPKNYNLHRVSKLLGVSDRAARLWFQRGLFGEVTNQSKTWGRVRSTPRLSLEAIVAFCLKHPDKINLECCDPDLLLLLEDKKLRMPGWHGSRQHLVHKRCCPRCGRIIRGNAYFRHFKRCSADHATTGKSETECVDAD
;
A
#
# COMPACT_ATOMS: atom_id res chain seq x y z
N MET A 1 -5.36 -13.06 53.58
CA MET A 1 -4.40 -12.31 52.75
C MET A 1 -5.14 -11.17 52.10
N GLN A 2 -4.84 -9.95 52.53
CA GLN A 2 -5.58 -8.72 52.26
C GLN A 2 -5.31 -8.19 50.85
N PHE A 3 -6.39 -7.72 50.19
CA PHE A 3 -6.34 -6.93 48.96
C PHE A 3 -6.15 -5.46 49.33
N GLY A 4 -5.09 -4.84 48.80
CA GLY A 4 -4.83 -3.40 48.92
C GLY A 4 -5.03 -2.70 47.59
N CYS A 5 -6.11 -1.94 47.47
CA CYS A 5 -6.31 -0.89 46.47
C CYS A 5 -5.32 0.26 46.72
N ASN A 6 -4.85 0.93 45.66
CA ASN A 6 -4.38 2.31 45.80
C ASN A 6 -4.73 3.15 44.57
N VAL A 7 -5.34 4.29 44.87
CA VAL A 7 -5.88 5.33 43.99
C VAL A 7 -4.81 6.43 43.82
N SER A 8 -4.90 7.14 42.70
CA SER A 8 -4.06 8.25 42.24
C SER A 8 -3.97 9.46 43.20
N PRO A 9 -3.12 10.47 42.88
CA PRO A 9 -3.70 11.65 42.26
C PRO A 9 -2.86 12.36 41.17
N SER A 10 -3.60 13.18 40.43
CA SER A 10 -3.27 14.11 39.35
C SER A 10 -2.49 15.37 39.75
N GLN A 11 -1.74 15.95 38.80
CA GLN A 11 -1.44 17.37 38.54
C GLN A 11 -0.63 17.39 37.22
N GLY A 12 -0.81 18.20 36.18
CA GLY A 12 -1.50 19.47 35.96
C GLY A 12 -0.49 20.45 35.35
N ALA A 13 -0.56 20.73 34.03
CA ALA A 13 -0.07 21.97 33.41
C ALA A 13 -0.39 21.99 31.90
N ILE A 14 -1.26 22.93 31.52
CA ILE A 14 -1.60 23.33 30.15
C ILE A 14 -0.95 24.70 29.95
N THR A 15 -0.15 24.89 28.91
CA THR A 15 0.28 26.22 28.47
C THR A 15 -0.09 26.41 27.00
N ALA A 16 -0.88 27.46 26.78
CA ALA A 16 -1.27 27.99 25.48
C ALA A 16 -0.12 28.77 24.83
N GLY A 17 -0.11 28.80 23.49
CA GLY A 17 0.77 29.64 22.69
C GLY A 17 0.16 29.90 21.32
N VAL A 18 -0.54 31.02 21.21
CA VAL A 18 -1.08 31.62 19.98
C VAL A 18 0.06 32.32 19.22
N GLY A 19 0.06 32.29 17.89
CA GLY A 19 1.01 33.04 17.07
C GLY A 19 0.71 32.96 15.58
N VAL A 20 -0.14 33.87 15.11
CA VAL A 20 -0.40 34.21 13.70
C VAL A 20 0.84 34.87 13.09
N ILE A 21 1.09 34.72 11.78
CA ILE A 21 1.39 35.78 10.80
C ILE A 21 1.49 35.14 9.41
N ALA A 22 0.66 35.63 8.50
CA ALA A 22 0.73 35.42 7.07
C ALA A 22 1.78 36.35 6.46
N GLN A 23 2.44 35.94 5.37
CA GLN A 23 2.86 36.92 4.37
C GLN A 23 2.93 36.32 2.97
N GLU A 24 2.25 37.03 2.09
CA GLU A 24 2.20 36.89 0.64
C GLU A 24 3.56 37.20 0.02
N ALA A 25 3.88 36.51 -1.08
CA ALA A 25 4.81 37.03 -2.06
C ALA A 25 4.26 36.71 -3.47
N ASN A 26 3.65 37.74 -4.05
CA ASN A 26 3.44 37.90 -5.48
C ASN A 26 4.78 37.80 -6.20
N MET A 27 4.86 37.03 -7.28
CA MET A 27 5.88 37.25 -8.32
C MET A 27 5.20 37.51 -9.65
N ALA A 28 5.52 38.69 -10.14
CA ALA A 28 5.04 39.31 -11.35
C ALA A 28 5.57 38.59 -12.60
N LEU A 29 4.71 38.58 -13.62
CA LEU A 29 5.07 38.33 -15.00
C LEU A 29 5.91 39.52 -15.51
N GLY A 30 7.15 39.24 -15.92
CA GLY A 30 8.00 40.17 -16.64
C GLY A 30 8.44 39.52 -17.95
N GLU A 31 7.78 39.89 -19.04
CA GLU A 31 8.28 39.67 -20.40
C GLU A 31 9.54 40.51 -20.60
N VAL A 32 10.64 39.87 -21.02
CA VAL A 32 11.84 40.57 -21.50
C VAL A 32 12.17 40.02 -22.88
N SER A 33 12.00 40.89 -23.86
CA SER A 33 12.40 40.74 -25.26
C SER A 33 13.90 40.44 -25.39
N LEU A 34 14.23 39.43 -26.21
CA LEU A 34 15.59 39.12 -26.65
C LEU A 34 15.92 39.87 -27.94
N PRO A 35 16.96 40.73 -27.98
CA PRO A 35 17.53 41.19 -29.25
C PRO A 35 18.55 40.18 -29.78
N HIS A 36 18.45 39.93 -31.09
CA HIS A 36 19.44 39.22 -31.90
C HIS A 36 20.73 40.04 -31.99
N GLY A 37 21.89 39.40 -31.75
CA GLY A 37 23.19 40.05 -31.88
C GLY A 37 24.38 39.10 -31.92
N ALA A 38 24.85 38.84 -33.14
CA ALA A 38 26.23 38.56 -33.57
C ALA A 38 26.97 37.25 -33.14
N PRO A 39 27.81 36.69 -34.04
CA PRO A 39 28.50 35.43 -33.83
C PRO A 39 29.77 35.63 -33.00
N GLY A 40 29.70 35.21 -31.74
CA GLY A 40 30.88 35.09 -30.88
C GLY A 40 31.80 33.97 -31.38
N THR A 41 32.99 34.36 -31.77
CA THR A 41 34.19 33.53 -31.95
C THR A 41 34.30 32.48 -30.85
N HIS A 42 34.24 31.20 -31.24
CA HIS A 42 34.56 30.09 -30.34
C HIS A 42 36.00 30.25 -29.82
N PRO A 43 36.23 30.30 -28.50
CA PRO A 43 37.57 30.11 -27.98
C PRO A 43 38.06 28.72 -28.40
N ARG A 44 39.25 28.72 -29.01
CA ARG A 44 40.03 27.54 -29.36
C ARG A 44 39.97 26.52 -28.23
N ARG A 45 39.79 25.25 -28.60
CA ARG A 45 40.03 24.09 -27.76
C ARG A 45 41.43 24.20 -27.15
N ASP A 46 41.49 24.71 -25.93
CA ASP A 46 42.67 24.64 -25.11
C ASP A 46 42.96 23.17 -24.80
N SER A 47 44.16 22.77 -25.23
CA SER A 47 45.04 21.88 -24.50
C SER A 47 44.45 20.53 -24.11
N LEU A 48 44.58 19.57 -25.04
CA LEU A 48 44.67 18.15 -24.70
C LEU A 48 45.72 17.99 -23.59
N VAL A 49 45.24 17.72 -22.37
CA VAL A 49 46.10 17.31 -21.26
C VAL A 49 46.80 16.00 -21.67
N PRO A 50 48.13 15.89 -21.50
CA PRO A 50 48.87 14.67 -21.83
C PRO A 50 48.27 13.46 -21.11
N LEU A 51 47.98 12.41 -21.88
CA LEU A 51 47.36 11.14 -21.43
C LEU A 51 48.19 10.34 -20.41
N SER A 52 49.35 10.85 -19.98
CA SER A 52 50.25 10.24 -18.99
C SER A 52 49.92 10.58 -17.53
N LYS A 53 48.88 11.39 -17.25
CA LYS A 53 48.44 11.73 -15.87
C LYS A 53 47.12 11.09 -15.44
N LEU A 54 46.62 10.08 -16.15
CA LEU A 54 45.43 9.34 -15.72
C LEU A 54 45.86 8.18 -14.81
N PRO A 55 45.31 8.06 -13.58
CA PRO A 55 45.58 6.93 -12.72
C PRO A 55 45.17 5.64 -13.43
N SER A 56 45.97 4.59 -13.24
CA SER A 56 45.57 3.25 -13.65
C SER A 56 44.22 2.94 -12.99
N ILE A 57 43.31 2.31 -13.74
CA ILE A 57 41.99 1.84 -13.28
C ILE A 57 42.07 1.16 -11.89
N ASN A 58 43.21 0.56 -11.58
CA ASN A 58 43.53 -0.12 -10.33
C ASN A 58 43.49 0.80 -9.09
N GLU A 59 43.92 2.07 -9.19
CA GLU A 59 43.92 3.00 -8.04
C GLU A 59 42.51 3.48 -7.71
N ILE A 60 41.71 3.72 -8.75
CA ILE A 60 40.28 4.04 -8.60
C ILE A 60 39.55 2.84 -7.99
N ASP A 61 39.84 1.63 -8.46
CA ASP A 61 39.24 0.42 -7.91
C ASP A 61 39.67 0.16 -6.47
N ALA A 62 40.91 0.48 -6.07
CA ALA A 62 41.36 0.37 -4.68
C ALA A 62 40.52 1.22 -3.72
N ILE A 63 40.07 2.40 -4.16
CA ILE A 63 39.19 3.29 -3.38
C ILE A 63 37.73 2.82 -3.46
N LEU A 64 37.28 2.33 -4.62
CA LEU A 64 35.88 1.93 -4.82
C LEU A 64 35.54 0.58 -4.20
N LEU A 65 36.44 -0.40 -4.23
CA LEU A 65 36.21 -1.79 -3.79
C LEU A 65 35.68 -1.89 -2.34
N PRO A 66 36.26 -1.19 -1.34
CA PRO A 66 35.75 -1.24 0.04
C PRO A 66 34.30 -0.76 0.17
N VAL A 67 33.92 0.26 -0.61
CA VAL A 67 32.59 0.88 -0.51
C VAL A 67 31.52 0.19 -1.37
N VAL A 68 31.88 -0.81 -2.19
CA VAL A 68 30.90 -1.50 -3.07
C VAL A 68 29.73 -2.11 -2.28
N ARG A 69 30.01 -2.62 -1.07
CA ARG A 69 29.05 -3.26 -0.14
C ARG A 69 28.52 -2.31 0.95
N ALA A 70 29.03 -1.08 1.00
CA ALA A 70 28.69 -0.07 2.00
C ALA A 70 27.32 0.60 1.78
N ARG A 71 26.91 1.45 2.74
CA ARG A 71 25.72 2.30 2.59
C ARG A 71 25.95 3.37 1.52
N ARG A 72 24.86 3.92 0.98
CA ARG A 72 24.90 4.91 -0.11
C ARG A 72 25.78 6.12 0.22
N LYS A 73 25.81 6.59 1.47
CA LYS A 73 26.60 7.74 1.92
C LYS A 73 28.11 7.52 1.71
N GLU A 74 28.63 6.39 2.16
CA GLU A 74 30.05 6.01 2.03
C GLU A 74 30.47 5.91 0.56
N VAL A 75 29.58 5.42 -0.31
CA VAL A 75 29.83 5.40 -1.77
C VAL A 75 29.95 6.80 -2.35
N HIS A 76 29.10 7.74 -1.90
CA HIS A 76 29.18 9.13 -2.37
C HIS A 76 30.47 9.81 -1.90
N GLU A 77 30.89 9.59 -0.66
CA GLU A 77 32.13 10.12 -0.11
C GLU A 77 33.35 9.62 -0.90
N ALA A 78 33.43 8.31 -1.18
CA ALA A 78 34.50 7.75 -2.01
C ALA A 78 34.53 8.35 -3.43
N ILE A 79 33.36 8.58 -4.04
CA ILE A 79 33.27 9.25 -5.34
C ILE A 79 33.81 10.69 -5.26
N GLU A 80 33.47 11.45 -4.22
CA GLU A 80 33.99 12.82 -4.05
C GLU A 80 35.50 12.82 -3.79
N THR A 81 36.02 11.87 -3.02
CA THR A 81 37.47 11.68 -2.83
C THR A 81 38.18 11.47 -4.17
N ILE A 82 37.62 10.65 -5.05
CA ILE A 82 38.17 10.41 -6.40
C ILE A 82 38.05 11.66 -7.27
N LEU A 83 36.92 12.36 -7.25
CA LEU A 83 36.76 13.59 -8.05
C LEU A 83 37.71 14.71 -7.61
N LYS A 84 38.01 14.81 -6.31
CA LYS A 84 38.97 15.77 -5.75
C LYS A 84 40.41 15.42 -6.14
N GLY A 85 40.77 14.14 -6.12
CA GLY A 85 42.11 13.67 -6.52
C GLY A 85 42.37 13.75 -8.02
N TRP A 86 41.31 13.61 -8.84
CA TRP A 86 41.41 13.55 -10.30
C TRP A 86 40.36 14.42 -10.99
N PRO A 87 40.56 15.76 -10.99
CA PRO A 87 39.66 16.69 -11.65
C PRO A 87 39.66 16.43 -13.15
N GLY A 88 38.47 16.17 -13.71
CA GLY A 88 38.27 15.81 -15.12
C GLY A 88 37.54 14.49 -15.33
N ARG A 89 37.43 13.65 -14.30
CA ARG A 89 36.58 12.44 -14.34
C ARG A 89 35.10 12.80 -14.20
N LYS A 90 34.24 12.06 -14.90
CA LYS A 90 32.79 12.22 -14.80
C LYS A 90 32.22 11.30 -13.74
N ARG A 91 31.35 11.84 -12.89
CA ARG A 91 30.63 11.07 -11.85
C ARG A 91 29.90 9.84 -12.42
N GLY A 92 29.38 9.94 -13.64
CA GLY A 92 28.71 8.84 -14.33
C GLY A 92 29.62 7.63 -14.61
N GLU A 93 30.90 7.86 -14.92
CA GLU A 93 31.90 6.81 -15.16
C GLU A 93 32.19 6.03 -13.87
N LEU A 94 32.32 6.73 -12.74
CA LEU A 94 32.54 6.10 -11.43
C LEU A 94 31.34 5.23 -11.01
N TRP A 95 30.10 5.70 -11.22
CA TRP A 95 28.91 4.88 -10.99
C TRP A 95 28.80 3.68 -11.94
N ALA A 96 29.21 3.83 -13.20
CA ALA A 96 29.31 2.71 -14.13
C ALA A 96 30.33 1.68 -13.64
N ARG A 97 31.51 2.13 -13.17
CA ARG A 97 32.54 1.25 -12.60
C ARG A 97 32.07 0.54 -11.34
N ILE A 98 31.40 1.22 -10.40
CA ILE A 98 30.81 0.58 -9.20
C ILE A 98 29.80 -0.49 -9.59
N ARG A 99 28.94 -0.24 -10.58
CA ARG A 99 27.99 -1.25 -11.07
C ARG A 99 28.72 -2.46 -11.67
N GLN A 100 29.82 -2.21 -12.39
CA GLN A 100 30.67 -3.27 -12.93
C GLN A 100 31.36 -4.06 -11.81
N LEU A 101 31.98 -3.42 -10.82
CA LEU A 101 32.58 -4.08 -9.65
C LEU A 101 31.56 -4.92 -8.87
N ARG A 102 30.31 -4.44 -8.74
CA ARG A 102 29.21 -5.24 -8.17
C ARG A 102 28.88 -6.47 -9.02
N LYS A 103 28.95 -6.36 -10.34
CA LYS A 103 28.71 -7.47 -11.27
C LYS A 103 29.88 -8.45 -11.26
N GLU A 104 31.12 -7.97 -11.19
CA GLU A 104 32.33 -8.78 -11.08
C GLU A 104 32.39 -9.51 -9.74
N GLY A 105 32.04 -8.84 -8.64
CA GLY A 105 31.85 -9.47 -7.34
C GLY A 105 30.64 -10.42 -7.26
N ARG A 106 29.72 -10.38 -8.23
CA ARG A 106 28.65 -11.38 -8.41
C ARG A 106 29.05 -12.52 -9.38
N ARG A 107 29.97 -12.26 -10.31
CA ARG A 107 30.50 -13.20 -11.31
C ARG A 107 31.64 -14.05 -10.76
N SER A 108 32.37 -13.55 -9.76
CA SER A 108 32.88 -14.39 -8.68
C SER A 108 31.65 -14.97 -8.01
N GLY A 109 31.05 -15.98 -8.63
CA GLY A 109 29.98 -16.75 -8.02
C GLY A 109 30.45 -17.23 -6.65
N PRO A 110 29.54 -17.63 -5.75
CA PRO A 110 29.97 -18.30 -4.53
C PRO A 110 30.98 -19.36 -4.96
N HIS A 111 32.24 -19.22 -4.51
CA HIS A 111 33.27 -20.23 -4.73
C HIS A 111 32.56 -21.55 -4.46
N ARG A 112 32.54 -22.46 -5.46
CA ARG A 112 31.81 -23.73 -5.34
C ARG A 112 32.26 -24.31 -4.02
N ALA A 113 31.36 -24.32 -3.04
CA ALA A 113 31.69 -24.73 -1.69
C ALA A 113 32.37 -26.09 -1.80
N VAL A 114 33.62 -26.16 -1.37
CA VAL A 114 34.36 -27.42 -1.36
C VAL A 114 33.71 -28.25 -0.26
N TRP A 115 33.22 -29.42 -0.63
CA TRP A 115 32.58 -30.36 0.28
C TRP A 115 33.61 -31.41 0.65
N THR A 116 34.06 -31.42 1.90
CA THR A 116 34.94 -32.47 2.41
C THR A 116 34.12 -33.66 2.90
N ASP A 117 34.74 -34.81 3.09
CA ASP A 117 34.05 -36.00 3.60
C ASP A 117 33.52 -35.78 5.03
N GLU A 118 34.22 -34.98 5.84
CA GLU A 118 33.76 -34.58 7.18
C GLU A 118 32.48 -33.74 7.11
N ASP A 119 32.35 -32.84 6.13
CA ASP A 119 31.13 -32.06 5.94
C ASP A 119 29.94 -32.97 5.61
N LEU A 120 30.17 -33.99 4.79
CA LEU A 120 29.15 -34.97 4.42
C LEU A 120 28.74 -35.83 5.61
N GLU A 121 29.70 -36.19 6.47
CA GLU A 121 29.42 -36.94 7.68
C GLU A 121 28.59 -36.11 8.65
N ILE A 122 28.96 -34.85 8.91
CA ILE A 122 28.15 -33.91 9.69
C ILE A 122 26.71 -33.85 9.16
N LEU A 123 26.53 -33.75 7.83
CA LEU A 123 25.19 -33.79 7.24
C LEU A 123 24.45 -35.08 7.58
N ARG A 124 25.06 -36.26 7.43
CA ARG A 124 24.46 -37.57 7.72
C ARG A 124 24.09 -37.70 9.19
N THR A 125 25.04 -37.49 10.10
CA THR A 125 24.88 -37.73 11.53
C THR A 125 23.82 -36.81 12.13
N TYR A 126 23.85 -35.52 11.79
CA TYR A 126 22.93 -34.55 12.36
C TYR A 126 21.55 -34.58 11.70
N TYR A 127 21.42 -34.80 10.38
CA TYR A 127 20.09 -34.88 9.78
C TYR A 127 19.31 -36.13 10.23
N ALA A 128 20.00 -37.22 10.59
CA ALA A 128 19.36 -38.40 11.20
C ALA A 128 18.62 -38.06 12.51
N GLN A 129 19.05 -37.02 13.23
CA GLN A 129 18.39 -36.51 14.45
C GLN A 129 17.16 -35.60 14.14
N GLY A 130 16.69 -35.56 12.90
CA GLY A 130 15.52 -34.79 12.48
C GLY A 130 15.74 -33.27 12.40
N ARG A 131 14.65 -32.49 12.50
CA ARG A 131 14.67 -31.02 12.25
C ARG A 131 15.57 -30.24 13.20
N ALA A 132 15.78 -30.71 14.42
CA ALA A 132 16.70 -30.07 15.36
C ALA A 132 18.15 -30.30 14.95
N GLY A 133 18.49 -31.52 14.57
CA GLY A 133 19.82 -31.88 14.08
C GLY A 133 20.17 -31.18 12.77
N ALA A 134 19.25 -31.09 11.79
CA ALA A 134 19.51 -30.30 10.58
C ALA A 134 19.86 -28.83 10.86
N ARG A 135 19.24 -28.21 11.88
CA ARG A 135 19.60 -26.85 12.32
C ARG A 135 20.99 -26.79 12.97
N ARG A 136 21.42 -27.85 13.67
CA ARG A 136 22.78 -27.98 14.20
C ARG A 136 23.81 -28.13 13.08
N ALA A 137 23.57 -29.04 12.13
CA ALA A 137 24.42 -29.24 10.95
C ALA A 137 24.64 -27.93 10.18
N VAL A 138 23.57 -27.17 9.93
CA VAL A 138 23.68 -25.89 9.22
C VAL A 138 24.52 -24.89 10.01
N ARG A 139 24.35 -24.79 11.32
CA ARG A 139 25.16 -23.88 12.14
C ARG A 139 26.64 -24.28 12.14
N GLU A 140 26.93 -25.57 12.27
CA GLU A 140 28.31 -26.07 12.30
C GLU A 140 29.02 -25.86 10.97
N LEU A 141 28.38 -26.19 9.85
CA LEU A 141 28.96 -26.02 8.52
C LEU A 141 29.16 -24.54 8.13
N LEU A 142 28.27 -23.64 8.60
CA LEU A 142 28.46 -22.20 8.44
C LEU A 142 29.62 -21.65 9.27
N ALA A 143 29.88 -22.25 10.44
CA ALA A 143 31.01 -21.85 11.28
C ALA A 143 32.36 -22.32 10.70
N ARG A 144 32.38 -23.48 10.04
CA ARG A 144 33.59 -24.05 9.41
C ARG A 144 33.98 -23.36 8.12
N ASP A 145 33.01 -23.06 7.26
CA ASP A 145 33.27 -22.40 5.97
C ASP A 145 32.24 -21.28 5.71
N PRO A 146 32.65 -20.01 5.85
CA PRO A 146 31.79 -18.86 5.56
C PRO A 146 31.31 -18.78 4.09
N ASN A 147 31.94 -19.52 3.18
CA ASN A 147 31.52 -19.56 1.77
C ASN A 147 30.33 -20.51 1.56
N LYS A 148 30.06 -21.43 2.49
CA LYS A 148 28.84 -22.23 2.48
C LYS A 148 27.67 -21.34 2.87
N SER A 149 26.56 -21.45 2.15
CA SER A 149 25.29 -20.83 2.54
C SER A 149 24.36 -21.89 3.11
N ALA A 150 23.46 -21.49 4.02
CA ALA A 150 22.43 -22.39 4.54
C ALA A 150 21.62 -23.07 3.42
N ARG A 151 21.39 -22.36 2.30
CA ARG A 151 20.73 -22.92 1.12
C ARG A 151 21.58 -23.99 0.44
N SER A 152 22.87 -23.72 0.19
CA SER A 152 23.81 -24.70 -0.38
C SER A 152 23.88 -25.97 0.48
N ILE A 153 23.89 -25.82 1.81
CA ILE A 153 23.90 -26.92 2.78
C ILE A 153 22.62 -27.76 2.67
N CYS A 154 21.45 -27.13 2.70
CA CYS A 154 20.16 -27.82 2.53
C CYS A 154 20.06 -28.51 1.16
N ASP A 155 20.57 -27.89 0.10
CA ASP A 155 20.55 -28.45 -1.24
C ASP A 155 21.52 -29.63 -1.38
N LYS A 156 22.69 -29.58 -0.73
CA LYS A 156 23.62 -30.72 -0.65
C LYS A 156 23.02 -31.88 0.12
N ALA A 157 22.41 -31.64 1.28
CA ALA A 157 21.70 -32.68 2.04
C ALA A 157 20.61 -33.35 1.19
N ARG A 158 19.83 -32.57 0.44
CA ARG A 158 18.81 -33.09 -0.49
C ARG A 158 19.42 -33.96 -1.59
N LYS A 159 20.57 -33.58 -2.16
CA LYS A 159 21.30 -34.37 -3.17
C LYS A 159 21.84 -35.69 -2.61
N LEU A 160 22.14 -35.74 -1.31
CA LEU A 160 22.52 -36.98 -0.62
C LEU A 160 21.31 -37.87 -0.27
N GLY A 161 20.08 -37.43 -0.59
CA GLY A 161 18.86 -38.14 -0.21
C GLY A 161 18.45 -37.95 1.26
N ILE A 162 19.11 -37.03 1.97
CA ILE A 162 18.92 -36.86 3.41
C ILE A 162 18.08 -35.59 3.63
N SER A 163 16.80 -35.79 3.91
CA SER A 163 15.85 -34.70 4.16
C SER A 163 15.15 -34.93 5.49
N THR A 164 15.03 -33.86 6.28
CA THR A 164 14.21 -33.87 7.49
C THR A 164 12.71 -33.74 7.21
N THR A 165 12.32 -33.61 5.94
CA THR A 165 10.92 -33.57 5.55
C THR A 165 10.41 -35.00 5.53
N THR A 166 9.87 -35.44 6.66
CA THR A 166 9.21 -36.74 6.80
C THR A 166 7.98 -36.77 5.91
N GLY A 167 8.02 -37.62 4.87
CA GLY A 167 6.88 -37.95 4.02
C GLY A 167 6.95 -37.34 2.63
N LYS A 168 6.65 -38.18 1.63
CA LYS A 168 6.22 -37.69 0.30
C LYS A 168 5.03 -36.76 0.53
N ALA A 169 4.97 -35.65 -0.20
CA ALA A 169 3.78 -34.80 -0.17
C ALA A 169 2.58 -35.68 -0.51
N LYS A 170 1.59 -35.76 0.39
CA LYS A 170 0.36 -36.52 0.16
C LYS A 170 -0.20 -36.12 -1.21
N ALA A 171 -0.50 -37.07 -2.10
CA ALA A 171 -1.14 -36.75 -3.38
C ALA A 171 -2.52 -36.15 -3.13
N TRP A 172 -2.94 -35.14 -3.90
CA TRP A 172 -4.28 -34.57 -3.74
C TRP A 172 -5.32 -35.54 -4.27
N LEU A 173 -6.27 -35.93 -3.42
CA LEU A 173 -7.39 -36.74 -3.85
C LEU A 173 -8.40 -35.87 -4.63
N PRO A 174 -9.13 -36.42 -5.62
CA PRO A 174 -10.15 -35.68 -6.35
C PRO A 174 -11.20 -35.03 -5.43
N GLU A 175 -11.60 -35.74 -4.37
CA GLU A 175 -12.52 -35.24 -3.34
C GLU A 175 -11.95 -34.03 -2.59
N GLU A 176 -10.68 -34.10 -2.16
CA GLU A 176 -10.01 -32.99 -1.48
C GLU A 176 -9.88 -31.77 -2.40
N LEU A 177 -9.72 -31.98 -3.71
CA LEU A 177 -9.66 -30.91 -4.70
C LEU A 177 -11.03 -30.26 -4.92
N GLY A 178 -12.11 -31.06 -5.00
CA GLY A 178 -13.48 -30.54 -5.06
C GLY A 178 -13.79 -29.69 -3.83
N ASP A 179 -13.47 -30.20 -2.64
CA ASP A 179 -13.62 -29.47 -1.39
C ASP A 179 -12.77 -28.18 -1.35
N LEU A 180 -11.53 -28.24 -1.85
CA LEU A 180 -10.64 -27.07 -1.94
C LEU A 180 -11.26 -25.96 -2.79
N LEU A 181 -11.72 -26.30 -3.99
CA LEU A 181 -12.27 -25.34 -4.95
C LEU A 181 -13.62 -24.80 -4.50
N TRP A 182 -14.49 -25.64 -3.93
CA TRP A 182 -15.76 -25.21 -3.35
C TRP A 182 -15.58 -24.16 -2.26
N ASN A 183 -14.56 -24.32 -1.41
CA ASN A 183 -14.29 -23.39 -0.32
C ASN A 183 -13.37 -22.21 -0.73
N ALA A 184 -12.88 -22.18 -1.98
CA ALA A 184 -12.01 -21.13 -2.47
C ALA A 184 -12.79 -19.81 -2.56
N GLY A 185 -12.30 -18.76 -1.89
CA GLY A 185 -13.05 -17.51 -1.80
C GLY A 185 -14.05 -17.48 -0.64
N GLU A 186 -14.53 -18.59 -0.12
CA GLU A 186 -15.45 -18.59 1.03
C GLU A 186 -14.72 -18.69 2.37
N LYS A 187 -13.64 -19.48 2.43
CA LYS A 187 -12.91 -19.73 3.67
C LYS A 187 -11.44 -19.36 3.54
N PRO A 188 -10.80 -18.86 4.61
CA PRO A 188 -9.37 -18.58 4.57
C PRO A 188 -8.61 -19.89 4.40
N ALA A 189 -7.50 -19.87 3.64
CA ALA A 189 -6.70 -21.07 3.34
C ALA A 189 -6.28 -21.87 4.58
N ARG A 190 -6.05 -21.22 5.73
CA ARG A 190 -5.75 -21.91 7.00
C ARG A 190 -6.91 -22.77 7.51
N SER A 191 -8.15 -22.33 7.29
CA SER A 191 -9.34 -23.10 7.68
C SER A 191 -9.52 -24.30 6.75
N ILE A 192 -9.37 -24.09 5.44
CA ILE A 192 -9.40 -25.15 4.43
C ILE A 192 -8.31 -26.19 4.74
N ALA A 193 -7.09 -25.73 5.03
CA ALA A 193 -5.97 -26.57 5.39
C ALA A 193 -6.25 -27.47 6.61
N ARG A 194 -6.87 -26.92 7.66
CA ARG A 194 -7.28 -27.71 8.83
C ARG A 194 -8.33 -28.76 8.46
N LYS A 195 -9.34 -28.40 7.66
CA LYS A 195 -10.38 -29.35 7.20
C LYS A 195 -9.76 -30.51 6.41
N LEU A 196 -8.81 -30.23 5.53
CA LEU A 196 -8.18 -31.23 4.66
C LEU A 196 -7.00 -31.97 5.30
N GLY A 197 -6.60 -31.63 6.54
CA GLY A 197 -5.37 -32.18 7.15
C GLY A 197 -4.10 -31.83 6.36
N ARG A 198 -4.06 -30.67 5.70
CA ARG A 198 -2.96 -30.20 4.85
C ARG A 198 -2.27 -28.97 5.45
N SER A 199 -1.09 -28.62 4.93
CA SER A 199 -0.48 -27.33 5.24
C SER A 199 -1.15 -26.19 4.46
N ALA A 200 -1.23 -25.00 5.06
CA ALA A 200 -1.75 -23.82 4.36
C ALA A 200 -0.95 -23.50 3.09
N LYS A 201 0.36 -23.77 3.08
CA LYS A 201 1.21 -23.57 1.91
C LYS A 201 0.85 -24.52 0.76
N ALA A 202 0.55 -25.79 1.06
CA ALA A 202 0.09 -26.74 0.06
C ALA A 202 -1.26 -26.30 -0.55
N VAL A 203 -2.18 -25.80 0.29
CA VAL A 203 -3.46 -25.21 -0.15
C VAL A 203 -3.25 -24.02 -1.08
N PHE A 204 -2.38 -23.06 -0.71
CA PHE A 204 -2.07 -21.91 -1.57
C PHE A 204 -1.46 -22.33 -2.92
N GLN A 205 -0.51 -23.27 -2.90
CA GLN A 205 0.11 -23.77 -4.12
C GLN A 205 -0.94 -24.42 -5.02
N MET A 206 -1.80 -25.28 -4.46
CA MET A 206 -2.81 -25.97 -5.25
C MET A 206 -3.85 -25.00 -5.84
N LEU A 207 -4.35 -24.04 -5.05
CA LEU A 207 -5.26 -23.01 -5.56
C LEU A 207 -4.59 -22.19 -6.69
N SER A 208 -3.33 -21.82 -6.51
CA SER A 208 -2.57 -21.09 -7.54
C SER A 208 -2.39 -21.91 -8.82
N SER A 209 -2.13 -23.22 -8.71
CA SER A 209 -2.02 -24.14 -9.84
C SER A 209 -3.33 -24.28 -10.63
N HIS A 210 -4.47 -24.08 -9.97
CA HIS A 210 -5.81 -24.09 -10.58
C HIS A 210 -6.36 -22.68 -10.91
N GLY A 211 -5.53 -21.63 -10.85
CA GLY A 211 -5.96 -20.26 -11.14
C GLY A 211 -6.93 -19.66 -10.12
N ALA A 212 -7.16 -20.32 -8.98
CA ALA A 212 -8.05 -19.86 -7.93
C ALA A 212 -7.30 -19.02 -6.89
N THR A 213 -8.01 -18.06 -6.28
CA THR A 213 -7.42 -17.23 -5.21
C THR A 213 -7.82 -17.75 -3.83
N ALA A 214 -6.86 -17.80 -2.92
CA ALA A 214 -7.10 -18.09 -1.51
C ALA A 214 -7.64 -16.89 -0.70
N ARG A 215 -7.98 -15.77 -1.38
CA ARG A 215 -8.51 -14.58 -0.73
C ARG A 215 -10.00 -14.78 -0.51
N VAL A 216 -10.44 -14.65 0.74
CA VAL A 216 -11.86 -14.75 1.10
C VAL A 216 -12.62 -13.59 0.45
N ARG A 217 -13.52 -13.91 -0.49
CA ARG A 217 -14.44 -13.02 -1.20
C ARG A 217 -15.44 -12.38 -0.25
N ALA A 218 -15.93 -13.07 0.77
CA ALA A 218 -16.82 -12.52 1.79
C ALA A 218 -16.09 -12.27 3.13
N PRO A 219 -15.58 -11.05 3.39
CA PRO A 219 -15.06 -10.76 4.71
C PRO A 219 -16.25 -10.70 5.68
N LYS A 220 -16.16 -11.41 6.82
CA LYS A 220 -17.14 -11.27 7.93
C LYS A 220 -17.45 -9.82 8.28
N ASN A 221 -16.45 -8.95 8.05
CA ASN A 221 -16.61 -7.52 8.19
C ASN A 221 -16.12 -6.76 6.94
N TYR A 222 -16.95 -5.88 6.42
CA TYR A 222 -16.66 -4.99 5.32
C TYR A 222 -15.85 -3.78 5.80
N ASN A 223 -14.81 -3.41 5.06
CA ASN A 223 -14.19 -2.10 5.27
C ASN A 223 -15.07 -1.01 4.65
N LEU A 224 -14.89 0.25 5.05
CA LEU A 224 -15.72 1.36 4.55
C LEU A 224 -15.67 1.57 3.04
N HIS A 225 -14.56 1.23 2.39
CA HIS A 225 -14.45 1.28 0.93
C HIS A 225 -15.32 0.21 0.26
N ARG A 226 -15.44 -0.97 0.85
CA ARG A 226 -16.34 -1.99 0.34
C ARG A 226 -17.79 -1.66 0.63
N VAL A 227 -18.07 -1.06 1.79
CA VAL A 227 -19.41 -0.55 2.13
C VAL A 227 -19.84 0.53 1.17
N SER A 228 -18.95 1.47 0.80
CA SER A 228 -19.29 2.51 -0.18
C SER A 228 -19.62 1.92 -1.55
N LYS A 229 -18.86 0.92 -2.00
CA LYS A 229 -19.16 0.18 -3.24
C LYS A 229 -20.47 -0.59 -3.16
N LEU A 230 -20.71 -1.32 -2.07
CA LEU A 230 -21.96 -2.04 -1.84
C LEU A 230 -23.17 -1.11 -1.90
N LEU A 231 -23.10 0.04 -1.24
CA LEU A 231 -24.19 1.01 -1.19
C LEU A 231 -24.24 1.97 -2.41
N GLY A 232 -23.32 1.81 -3.37
CA GLY A 232 -23.19 2.67 -4.55
C GLY A 232 -22.89 4.15 -4.25
N VAL A 233 -22.27 4.46 -3.11
CA VAL A 233 -22.01 5.83 -2.64
C VAL A 233 -20.51 6.15 -2.66
N SER A 234 -20.15 7.42 -2.44
CA SER A 234 -18.75 7.80 -2.31
C SER A 234 -18.13 7.29 -1.00
N ASP A 235 -16.84 6.97 -1.02
CA ASP A 235 -16.07 6.61 0.18
C ASP A 235 -16.15 7.68 1.29
N ARG A 236 -16.28 8.96 0.90
CA ARG A 236 -16.42 10.07 1.84
C ARG A 236 -17.77 10.02 2.56
N ALA A 237 -18.86 9.70 1.85
CA ALA A 237 -20.18 9.56 2.45
C ALA A 237 -20.20 8.41 3.46
N ALA A 238 -19.70 7.23 3.07
CA ALA A 238 -19.61 6.08 3.96
C ALA A 238 -18.76 6.38 5.22
N ARG A 239 -17.64 7.10 5.08
CA ARG A 239 -16.83 7.58 6.22
C ARG A 239 -17.59 8.53 7.14
N LEU A 240 -18.30 9.51 6.59
CA LEU A 240 -19.07 10.46 7.39
C LEU A 240 -20.20 9.76 8.15
N TRP A 241 -20.88 8.80 7.52
CA TRP A 241 -21.93 8.03 8.19
C TRP A 241 -21.41 7.15 9.30
N PHE A 242 -20.24 6.54 9.08
CA PHE A 242 -19.53 5.80 10.12
C PHE A 242 -19.14 6.70 11.31
N GLN A 243 -18.56 7.87 11.05
CA GLN A 243 -18.19 8.83 12.10
C GLN A 243 -19.40 9.35 12.89
N ARG A 244 -20.57 9.42 12.25
CA ARG A 244 -21.85 9.79 12.88
C ARG A 244 -22.55 8.61 13.58
N GLY A 245 -21.97 7.41 13.58
CA GLY A 245 -22.56 6.23 14.22
C GLY A 245 -23.80 5.68 13.53
N LEU A 246 -24.04 6.02 12.26
CA LEU A 246 -25.26 5.59 11.55
C LEU A 246 -25.33 4.08 11.30
N PHE A 247 -24.19 3.38 11.30
CA PHE A 247 -24.12 1.93 11.14
C PHE A 247 -24.30 1.16 12.47
N GLY A 248 -24.60 1.85 13.57
CA GLY A 248 -24.77 1.22 14.89
C GLY A 248 -23.44 0.82 15.56
N GLU A 249 -23.51 -0.14 16.49
CA GLU A 249 -22.35 -0.63 17.23
C GLU A 249 -21.33 -1.32 16.31
N VAL A 250 -20.10 -0.81 16.33
CA VAL A 250 -19.03 -1.30 15.47
C VAL A 250 -18.42 -2.55 16.10
N THR A 251 -18.63 -3.71 15.47
CA THR A 251 -18.01 -4.96 15.91
C THR A 251 -16.48 -4.89 15.74
N ASN A 252 -15.77 -4.82 16.85
CA ASN A 252 -14.33 -5.04 17.00
C ASN A 252 -13.38 -3.94 16.49
N GLN A 253 -13.11 -2.95 17.35
CA GLN A 253 -11.76 -2.38 17.41
C GLN A 253 -10.83 -3.43 18.05
N SER A 254 -10.30 -4.37 17.27
CA SER A 254 -9.23 -5.22 17.80
C SER A 254 -8.02 -4.31 18.11
N LYS A 255 -7.77 -4.08 19.41
CA LYS A 255 -6.57 -3.44 19.94
C LYS A 255 -5.38 -4.35 19.68
N THR A 256 -4.94 -4.44 18.43
CA THR A 256 -3.71 -5.15 18.09
C THR A 256 -2.56 -4.18 18.35
N TRP A 257 -1.90 -4.39 19.49
CA TRP A 257 -0.63 -3.82 19.96
C TRP A 257 0.17 -3.01 18.93
N GLY A 258 0.25 -1.70 19.15
CA GLY A 258 1.39 -0.86 18.72
C GLY A 258 1.37 -0.25 17.31
N ARG A 259 0.42 -0.57 16.42
CA ARG A 259 0.24 0.18 15.16
C ARG A 259 -1.23 0.53 14.91
N VAL A 260 -1.60 1.74 15.32
CA VAL A 260 -2.94 2.32 15.15
C VAL A 260 -3.19 2.67 13.67
N ARG A 261 -3.64 1.71 12.86
CA ARG A 261 -4.42 1.95 11.61
C ARG A 261 -5.32 0.77 11.27
N SER A 262 -6.08 0.27 12.25
CA SER A 262 -7.16 -0.67 11.95
C SER A 262 -8.26 0.08 11.20
N THR A 263 -8.39 -0.15 9.89
CA THR A 263 -9.52 0.39 9.13
C THR A 263 -10.82 -0.13 9.75
N PRO A 264 -11.80 0.75 10.04
CA PRO A 264 -13.05 0.33 10.67
C PRO A 264 -13.76 -0.71 9.82
N ARG A 265 -14.40 -1.66 10.52
CA ARG A 265 -14.98 -2.88 9.97
C ARG A 265 -16.45 -2.95 10.39
N LEU A 266 -17.34 -3.13 9.42
CA LEU A 266 -18.79 -3.25 9.63
C LEU A 266 -19.24 -4.67 9.31
N SER A 267 -20.08 -5.27 10.15
CA SER A 267 -20.72 -6.55 9.85
C SER A 267 -21.76 -6.39 8.74
N LEU A 268 -22.14 -7.49 8.08
CA LEU A 268 -23.24 -7.47 7.11
C LEU A 268 -24.55 -7.00 7.77
N GLU A 269 -24.82 -7.45 8.99
CA GLU A 269 -26.01 -7.09 9.76
C GLU A 269 -26.10 -5.59 10.01
N ALA A 270 -24.98 -4.94 10.36
CA ALA A 270 -24.93 -3.49 10.53
C ALA A 270 -25.22 -2.73 9.22
N ILE A 271 -24.76 -3.27 8.08
CA ILE A 271 -25.04 -2.69 6.75
C ILE A 271 -26.52 -2.86 6.40
N VAL A 272 -27.09 -4.05 6.59
CA VAL A 272 -28.51 -4.32 6.32
C VAL A 272 -29.40 -3.47 7.23
N ALA A 273 -29.08 -3.38 8.53
CA ALA A 273 -29.80 -2.52 9.47
C ALA A 273 -29.72 -1.04 9.06
N PHE A 274 -28.56 -0.57 8.60
CA PHE A 274 -28.42 0.77 8.03
C PHE A 274 -29.31 0.95 6.79
N CYS A 275 -29.34 -0.01 5.87
CA CYS A 275 -30.17 0.07 4.67
C CYS A 275 -31.66 0.14 4.99
N LEU A 276 -32.11 -0.65 5.97
CA LEU A 276 -33.48 -0.66 6.45
C LEU A 276 -33.89 0.68 7.08
N LYS A 277 -32.98 1.28 7.86
CA LYS A 277 -33.24 2.54 8.60
C LYS A 277 -33.09 3.80 7.73
N HIS A 278 -32.26 3.72 6.69
CA HIS A 278 -31.89 4.86 5.85
C HIS A 278 -31.95 4.52 4.35
N PRO A 279 -33.13 4.14 3.83
CA PRO A 279 -33.27 3.79 2.42
C PRO A 279 -32.95 4.99 1.49
N ASP A 280 -33.16 6.21 1.99
CA ASP A 280 -32.85 7.49 1.34
C ASP A 280 -31.36 7.76 1.10
N LYS A 281 -30.47 6.92 1.63
CA LYS A 281 -29.01 7.09 1.53
C LYS A 281 -28.34 6.08 0.60
N ILE A 282 -29.10 5.14 0.02
CA ILE A 282 -28.55 4.07 -0.81
C ILE A 282 -28.65 4.46 -2.28
N ASN A 283 -27.58 4.27 -3.03
CA ASN A 283 -27.61 4.40 -4.47
C ASN A 283 -28.05 3.12 -5.15
N LEU A 284 -29.35 2.96 -5.38
CA LEU A 284 -29.89 1.76 -6.02
C LEU A 284 -29.31 1.51 -7.42
N GLU A 285 -29.07 2.55 -8.21
CA GLU A 285 -28.52 2.41 -9.57
C GLU A 285 -27.06 1.92 -9.59
N CYS A 286 -26.32 2.11 -8.49
CA CYS A 286 -24.92 1.71 -8.38
C CYS A 286 -24.68 0.73 -7.23
N CYS A 287 -25.76 0.23 -6.62
CA CYS A 287 -25.71 -0.73 -5.52
C CYS A 287 -25.23 -2.07 -6.07
N ASP A 288 -24.49 -2.81 -5.25
CA ASP A 288 -24.09 -4.16 -5.61
C ASP A 288 -25.34 -5.06 -5.74
N PRO A 289 -25.51 -5.81 -6.85
CA PRO A 289 -26.68 -6.66 -7.07
C PRO A 289 -26.91 -7.68 -5.96
N ASP A 290 -25.84 -8.22 -5.36
CA ASP A 290 -25.96 -9.21 -4.28
C ASP A 290 -26.57 -8.57 -3.02
N LEU A 291 -26.29 -7.28 -2.77
CA LEU A 291 -26.92 -6.56 -1.67
C LEU A 291 -28.39 -6.27 -1.96
N LEU A 292 -28.77 -5.99 -3.21
CA LEU A 292 -30.16 -5.76 -3.58
C LEU A 292 -31.01 -7.03 -3.36
N LEU A 293 -30.52 -8.19 -3.79
CA LEU A 293 -31.17 -9.48 -3.54
C LEU A 293 -31.40 -9.72 -2.04
N LEU A 294 -30.40 -9.42 -1.21
CA LEU A 294 -30.51 -9.54 0.25
C LEU A 294 -31.55 -8.58 0.86
N LEU A 295 -31.78 -7.41 0.24
CA LEU A 295 -32.77 -6.42 0.70
C LEU A 295 -34.20 -6.76 0.21
N GLU A 296 -34.34 -7.35 -0.98
CA GLU A 296 -35.62 -7.84 -1.51
C GLU A 296 -36.22 -8.93 -0.64
N ASP A 297 -35.41 -9.89 -0.18
CA ASP A 297 -35.81 -10.93 0.76
C ASP A 297 -36.36 -10.36 2.09
N LYS A 298 -35.98 -9.12 2.43
CA LYS A 298 -36.43 -8.40 3.63
C LYS A 298 -37.64 -7.49 3.38
N LYS A 299 -38.28 -7.56 2.21
CA LYS A 299 -39.50 -6.84 1.83
C LYS A 299 -39.40 -5.31 1.92
N LEU A 300 -38.23 -4.76 1.62
CA LEU A 300 -38.06 -3.31 1.58
C LEU A 300 -38.75 -2.71 0.35
N ARG A 301 -39.81 -1.91 0.58
CA ARG A 301 -40.30 -0.98 -0.44
C ARG A 301 -39.36 0.22 -0.47
N MET A 302 -38.46 0.24 -1.43
CA MET A 302 -37.48 1.30 -1.57
C MET A 302 -38.08 2.47 -2.39
N PRO A 303 -38.29 3.66 -1.80
CA PRO A 303 -38.64 4.83 -2.59
C PRO A 303 -37.48 5.17 -3.52
N GLY A 304 -37.79 5.48 -4.78
CA GLY A 304 -36.80 5.80 -5.81
C GLY A 304 -35.85 6.90 -5.32
N TRP A 305 -34.57 6.56 -5.16
CA TRP A 305 -33.58 7.50 -4.66
C TRP A 305 -33.29 8.60 -5.67
N HIS A 306 -33.69 9.82 -5.37
CA HIS A 306 -33.22 11.01 -6.08
C HIS A 306 -31.84 11.37 -5.51
N GLY A 307 -30.78 10.77 -6.05
CA GLY A 307 -29.42 10.82 -5.50
C GLY A 307 -28.79 12.20 -5.33
N SER A 308 -27.47 12.29 -5.48
CA SER A 308 -26.61 13.48 -5.29
C SER A 308 -26.99 14.76 -6.07
N ARG A 309 -28.17 14.79 -6.70
CA ARG A 309 -28.81 15.88 -7.42
C ARG A 309 -29.91 16.57 -6.63
N GLN A 310 -30.09 16.34 -5.33
CA GLN A 310 -31.06 17.13 -4.53
C GLN A 310 -30.93 18.64 -4.77
N HIS A 311 -29.71 19.16 -4.90
CA HIS A 311 -29.50 20.56 -5.27
C HIS A 311 -29.98 20.90 -6.69
N LEU A 312 -29.80 20.00 -7.68
CA LEU A 312 -30.29 20.19 -9.06
C LEU A 312 -31.81 20.10 -9.20
N VAL A 313 -32.52 19.46 -8.27
CA VAL A 313 -33.99 19.40 -8.28
C VAL A 313 -34.60 20.54 -7.47
N HIS A 314 -33.90 21.01 -6.43
CA HIS A 314 -34.37 22.10 -5.57
C HIS A 314 -34.43 23.42 -6.35
N LYS A 315 -35.66 23.87 -6.62
CA LYS A 315 -35.95 25.19 -7.19
C LYS A 315 -35.70 26.23 -6.10
N ARG A 316 -34.84 27.21 -6.38
CA ARG A 316 -34.63 28.36 -5.49
C ARG A 316 -34.95 29.63 -6.22
N CYS A 317 -35.73 30.50 -5.60
CA CYS A 317 -35.98 31.83 -6.13
C CYS A 317 -34.81 32.74 -5.75
N CYS A 318 -34.20 33.41 -6.73
CA CYS A 318 -33.15 34.41 -6.43
C CYS A 318 -33.82 35.61 -5.72
N PRO A 319 -33.40 36.00 -4.51
CA PRO A 319 -34.04 37.09 -3.78
C PRO A 319 -33.84 38.46 -4.45
N ARG A 320 -32.89 38.59 -5.39
CA ARG A 320 -32.58 39.84 -6.11
C ARG A 320 -33.41 40.04 -7.37
N CYS A 321 -33.66 38.99 -8.16
CA CYS A 321 -34.31 39.10 -9.46
C CYS A 321 -35.56 38.21 -9.63
N GLY A 322 -35.95 37.45 -8.61
CA GLY A 322 -37.10 36.55 -8.67
C GLY A 322 -36.93 35.34 -9.60
N ARG A 323 -35.77 35.16 -10.24
CA ARG A 323 -35.57 34.02 -11.16
C ARG A 323 -35.51 32.70 -10.38
N ILE A 324 -36.32 31.73 -10.77
CA ILE A 324 -36.27 30.37 -10.25
C ILE A 324 -35.09 29.64 -10.89
N ILE A 325 -34.11 29.24 -10.09
CA ILE A 325 -32.88 28.60 -10.53
C ILE A 325 -32.70 27.28 -9.81
N ARG A 326 -32.34 26.25 -10.57
CA ARG A 326 -32.11 24.90 -10.07
C ARG A 326 -30.61 24.65 -9.93
N GLY A 327 -30.19 23.91 -8.92
CA GLY A 327 -28.83 23.40 -8.85
C GLY A 327 -27.74 24.36 -8.41
N ASN A 328 -26.51 23.95 -8.68
CA ASN A 328 -25.30 24.74 -8.44
C ASN A 328 -25.23 26.01 -9.32
N ALA A 329 -26.15 26.16 -10.30
CA ALA A 329 -26.34 27.40 -11.02
C ALA A 329 -26.87 28.52 -10.12
N TYR A 330 -27.61 28.20 -9.04
CA TYR A 330 -28.12 29.19 -8.08
C TYR A 330 -26.99 30.03 -7.48
N PHE A 331 -25.94 29.40 -6.95
CA PHE A 331 -24.84 30.13 -6.30
C PHE A 331 -24.01 30.96 -7.29
N ARG A 332 -23.83 30.47 -8.52
CA ARG A 332 -23.15 31.23 -9.59
C ARG A 332 -23.97 32.45 -10.00
N HIS A 333 -25.28 32.29 -10.12
CA HIS A 333 -26.19 33.39 -10.40
C HIS A 333 -26.26 34.39 -9.25
N PHE A 334 -26.50 33.93 -8.02
CA PHE A 334 -26.61 34.77 -6.82
C PHE A 334 -25.38 35.68 -6.64
N LYS A 335 -24.17 35.17 -6.91
CA LYS A 335 -22.93 35.96 -6.87
C LYS A 335 -22.80 37.01 -7.98
N ARG A 336 -23.42 36.80 -9.14
CA ARG A 336 -23.31 37.67 -10.33
C ARG A 336 -24.57 38.50 -10.59
N CYS A 337 -25.62 38.30 -9.81
CA CYS A 337 -26.90 38.98 -10.00
C CYS A 337 -26.77 40.42 -9.47
N SER A 338 -26.69 41.37 -10.39
CA SER A 338 -26.61 42.81 -10.12
C SER A 338 -27.97 43.52 -10.20
N ALA A 339 -29.06 42.77 -10.26
CA ALA A 339 -30.39 43.35 -10.21
C ALA A 339 -30.66 43.81 -8.77
N ASP A 340 -30.48 45.10 -8.50
CA ASP A 340 -31.10 45.72 -7.35
C ASP A 340 -32.58 45.88 -7.66
N HIS A 341 -33.43 45.49 -6.72
CA HIS A 341 -34.88 45.61 -6.82
C HIS A 341 -35.27 47.08 -7.03
N ALA A 342 -35.33 47.49 -8.29
CA ALA A 342 -35.97 48.70 -8.70
C ALA A 342 -37.18 48.31 -9.57
N THR A 343 -38.34 48.42 -8.93
CA THR A 343 -39.67 48.63 -9.52
C THR A 343 -40.36 47.47 -10.26
N THR A 344 -41.20 46.77 -9.48
CA THR A 344 -42.66 46.61 -9.70
C THR A 344 -43.22 46.55 -11.12
N GLY A 345 -43.88 45.43 -11.44
CA GLY A 345 -44.87 45.36 -12.50
C GLY A 345 -45.43 43.96 -12.76
N LYS A 346 -46.44 43.56 -11.95
CA LYS A 346 -47.48 42.56 -12.25
C LYS A 346 -47.10 41.21 -12.91
N SER A 347 -47.22 40.14 -12.14
CA SER A 347 -48.17 39.05 -12.46
C SER A 347 -48.20 38.08 -11.27
N GLU A 348 -49.32 38.09 -10.57
CA GLU A 348 -49.73 36.97 -9.73
C GLU A 348 -49.86 35.74 -10.63
N THR A 349 -49.11 34.70 -10.33
CA THR A 349 -49.47 33.35 -10.77
C THR A 349 -49.05 32.40 -9.67
N GLU A 350 -50.05 32.13 -8.83
CA GLU A 350 -50.27 30.91 -8.04
C GLU A 350 -49.10 29.92 -8.00
N CYS A 351 -48.41 29.86 -6.87
CA CYS A 351 -47.74 28.65 -6.42
C CYS A 351 -48.77 27.84 -5.64
N VAL A 352 -49.49 26.95 -6.34
CA VAL A 352 -50.24 25.88 -5.69
C VAL A 352 -49.24 24.84 -5.20
N ASP A 353 -49.21 24.67 -3.89
CA ASP A 353 -48.53 23.57 -3.20
C ASP A 353 -49.18 22.23 -3.62
N ALA A 354 -48.35 21.29 -4.06
CA ALA A 354 -48.74 19.89 -4.22
C ALA A 354 -47.75 19.04 -3.43
N ASP A 355 -48.29 18.38 -2.39
CA ASP A 355 -47.67 17.34 -1.57
C ASP A 355 -47.23 16.11 -2.39
#